data_AF-A0A8J3TEL5-F1
#
_entry.id   AF-A0A8J3TEL5-F1
#
_cell.length_a   1.000
_cell.length_b   1.000
_cell.length_c   1.000
_cell.angle_alpha   90.00
_cell.angle_beta   90.00
_cell.angle_gamma   90.00
#
_symmetry.space_group_name_H-M   'P 1'
#
loop_
_entity.id
_entity.type
_entity.pdbx_description
1 polymer ?
#
loop_
_entity_poly.entity_id
_entity_poly.type
_entity_poly.pdbx_seq_one_letter_code
_entity_poly.pdbx_strand_id
1 'polypeptide(L)'
;MNYSIGIWAYAQVPRGVIYRWEAGGGDCGTGFVLLETAARAVRPCAEDGALLGDLVLDVDSGSLTGDAAGVSRAAFTKIAAAILKSILKSGQAPQTAHTYFG
;
A
#
# COMPACT_ATOMS: atom_id res chain seq x y z
N MET A 1 7.01 -20.25 0.36
CA MET A 1 6.05 -20.12 -0.75
C MET A 1 6.30 -18.77 -1.39
N ASN A 2 6.75 -18.76 -2.65
CA ASN A 2 6.99 -17.52 -3.38
C ASN A 2 5.67 -17.06 -3.97
N TYR A 3 5.19 -15.91 -3.54
CA TYR A 3 4.00 -15.27 -4.12
C TYR A 3 4.38 -13.86 -4.57
N SER A 4 3.84 -13.47 -5.72
CA SER A 4 3.91 -12.09 -6.19
C SER A 4 2.83 -11.27 -5.50
N ILE A 5 3.12 -9.98 -5.29
CA ILE A 5 2.10 -9.00 -4.93
C ILE A 5 1.91 -8.07 -6.14
N GLY A 6 0.69 -8.08 -6.67
CA GLY A 6 0.23 -7.10 -7.66
C GLY A 6 -0.43 -5.93 -6.95
N ILE A 7 -0.16 -4.72 -7.43
CA ILE A 7 -0.66 -3.46 -6.87
C ILE A 7 -1.12 -2.58 -8.02
N TRP A 8 -2.34 -2.05 -7.95
CA TRP A 8 -2.94 -1.22 -9.00
C TRP A 8 -3.61 -0.01 -8.39
N ALA A 9 -3.42 1.16 -9.01
CA ALA A 9 -4.21 2.33 -8.68
C ALA A 9 -5.68 2.00 -8.93
N TYR A 10 -6.50 2.16 -7.89
CA TYR A 10 -7.91 1.80 -7.89
C TYR A 10 -8.79 3.05 -8.03
N ALA A 11 -8.55 4.06 -7.20
CA ALA A 11 -9.32 5.29 -7.23
C ALA A 11 -8.49 6.50 -6.77
N GLN A 12 -8.75 7.66 -7.37
CA GLN A 12 -8.30 8.95 -6.87
C GLN A 12 -9.32 9.47 -5.85
N VAL A 13 -8.85 9.88 -4.68
CA VAL A 13 -9.66 10.53 -3.64
C VAL A 13 -9.03 11.87 -3.25
N PRO A 14 -9.77 12.79 -2.58
CA PRO A 14 -9.24 14.13 -2.25
C PRO A 14 -7.91 14.11 -1.46
N ARG A 15 -7.70 13.09 -0.63
CA ARG A 15 -6.50 12.91 0.20
C ARG A 15 -5.35 12.16 -0.49
N GLY A 16 -5.58 11.57 -1.66
CA GLY A 16 -4.54 10.78 -2.32
C GLY A 16 -5.06 9.69 -3.26
N VAL A 17 -4.30 8.61 -3.39
CA VAL A 17 -4.59 7.50 -4.32
C VAL A 17 -4.82 6.22 -3.55
N ILE A 18 -5.96 5.58 -3.78
CA ILE A 18 -6.23 4.24 -3.27
C ILE A 18 -5.61 3.22 -4.22
N TYR A 19 -4.88 2.28 -3.66
CA TYR A 19 -4.30 1.14 -4.35
C TYR A 19 -4.98 -0.14 -3.89
N ARG A 20 -5.43 -0.96 -4.85
CA ARG A 20 -5.81 -2.35 -4.61
C ARG A 20 -4.56 -3.22 -4.69
N TRP A 21 -4.43 -4.18 -3.78
CA TRP A 21 -3.36 -5.17 -3.84
C TRP A 21 -3.92 -6.58 -3.76
N GLU A 22 -3.21 -7.50 -4.39
CA GLU A 22 -3.49 -8.94 -4.38
C GLU A 22 -2.18 -9.71 -4.23
N ALA A 23 -2.16 -10.69 -3.34
CA ALA A 23 -1.05 -11.62 -3.17
C ALA A 23 -1.41 -12.98 -3.79
N GLY A 24 -0.51 -13.53 -4.61
CA GLY A 24 -0.72 -14.85 -5.23
C GLY A 24 -1.97 -14.92 -6.13
N GLY A 25 -2.33 -13.83 -6.81
CA GLY A 25 -3.55 -13.77 -7.63
C GLY A 25 -4.86 -13.62 -6.83
N GLY A 26 -4.76 -13.30 -5.53
CA GLY A 26 -5.90 -13.12 -4.63
C GLY A 26 -6.00 -14.22 -3.56
N ASP A 27 -5.45 -15.41 -3.83
CA ASP A 27 -5.53 -16.58 -2.94
C ASP A 27 -4.79 -16.37 -1.61
N CYS A 28 -3.73 -15.55 -1.61
CA CYS A 28 -2.92 -15.29 -0.41
C CYS A 28 -3.33 -14.00 0.32
N GLY A 29 -4.39 -13.34 -0.17
CA GLY A 29 -4.93 -12.11 0.42
C GLY A 29 -5.11 -10.99 -0.60
N THR A 30 -6.06 -10.10 -0.28
CA THR A 30 -6.31 -8.87 -1.01
C THR A 30 -6.68 -7.76 -0.03
N GLY A 31 -6.54 -6.51 -0.45
CA GLY A 31 -6.98 -5.36 0.32
C GLY A 31 -6.67 -4.05 -0.39
N PHE A 32 -6.81 -2.97 0.35
CA PHE A 32 -6.55 -1.63 -0.14
C PHE A 32 -5.59 -0.88 0.78
N VAL A 33 -4.77 -0.02 0.17
CA VAL A 33 -3.94 0.95 0.88
C VAL A 33 -4.13 2.32 0.24
N LEU A 34 -4.11 3.35 1.05
CA LEU A 34 -4.15 4.74 0.62
C LEU A 34 -2.74 5.31 0.68
N LEU A 35 -2.27 5.85 -0.44
CA LEU A 35 -1.14 6.76 -0.49
C LEU A 35 -1.68 8.19 -0.28
N GLU A 36 -1.48 8.74 0.91
CA GLU A 36 -1.79 10.13 1.23
C GLU A 36 -0.68 11.04 0.68
N THR A 37 -1.00 11.81 -0.36
CA THR A 37 0.00 12.61 -1.07
C THR A 37 0.45 13.82 -0.27
N ALA A 38 -0.49 14.49 0.40
CA ALA A 38 -0.21 15.66 1.23
C ALA A 38 0.49 15.29 2.55
N ALA A 39 0.04 14.22 3.22
CA ALA A 39 0.61 13.76 4.47
C ALA A 39 1.87 12.90 4.28
N ARG A 40 2.25 12.57 3.03
CA ARG A 40 3.40 11.73 2.71
C ARG A 40 3.36 10.42 3.51
N ALA A 41 2.24 9.73 3.46
CA ALA A 41 1.98 8.53 4.27
C ALA A 41 1.29 7.43 3.45
N VAL A 42 1.55 6.17 3.81
CA VAL A 42 0.77 5.02 3.33
C VAL A 42 -0.03 4.47 4.51
N ARG A 43 -1.31 4.18 4.31
CA ARG A 43 -2.22 3.68 5.35
C ARG A 43 -3.11 2.55 4.81
N PRO A 44 -3.43 1.51 5.58
CA PRO A 44 -4.43 0.53 5.16
C PRO A 44 -5.81 1.20 5.14
N CYS A 45 -6.61 0.86 4.15
CA CYS A 45 -7.96 1.39 4.01
C CYS A 45 -8.95 0.35 3.49
N ALA A 46 -10.24 0.62 3.64
CA ALA A 46 -11.31 -0.04 2.91
C ALA A 46 -11.35 0.45 1.45
N GLU A 47 -12.20 -0.18 0.64
CA GLU A 47 -12.36 0.14 -0.79
C GLU A 47 -12.84 1.59 -1.04
N ASP A 48 -13.68 2.12 -0.16
CA ASP A 48 -14.12 3.52 -0.16
C ASP A 48 -13.05 4.50 0.39
N GLY A 49 -11.91 3.95 0.81
CA GLY A 49 -10.79 4.64 1.41
C GLY A 49 -10.88 4.80 2.93
N ALA A 50 -11.97 4.43 3.60
CA ALA A 50 -12.06 4.55 5.06
C ALA A 50 -10.84 3.90 5.73
N LEU A 51 -10.16 4.62 6.62
CA LEU A 51 -8.91 4.14 7.19
C LEU A 51 -9.17 2.95 8.13
N LEU A 52 -8.30 1.96 8.08
CA LEU A 52 -8.37 0.79 8.95
C LEU A 52 -7.38 0.97 10.10
N GLY A 53 -7.87 1.42 11.26
CA GLY A 53 -7.02 1.70 12.41
C GLY A 53 -6.13 2.94 12.22
N ASP A 54 -5.01 2.99 12.94
CA ASP A 54 -4.06 4.09 12.91
C ASP A 54 -2.69 3.69 12.31
N LEU A 55 -2.52 2.43 11.87
CA LEU A 55 -1.32 1.95 11.19
C LEU A 55 -0.93 2.89 10.05
N VAL A 56 0.30 3.37 10.08
CA VAL A 56 0.82 4.31 9.10
C VAL A 56 2.29 4.04 8.83
N LEU A 57 2.65 4.07 7.55
CA LEU A 57 4.03 4.14 7.12
C LEU A 57 4.31 5.56 6.63
N ASP A 58 5.22 6.24 7.32
CA ASP A 58 5.73 7.54 6.92
C ASP A 58 6.67 7.38 5.72
N VAL A 59 6.41 8.11 4.64
CA VAL A 59 7.13 7.93 3.37
C VAL A 59 8.56 8.42 3.44
N ASP A 60 8.82 9.47 4.23
CA ASP A 60 10.11 10.14 4.26
C ASP A 60 11.10 9.45 5.21
N SER A 61 10.64 8.96 6.36
CA SER A 61 11.46 8.23 7.34
C SER A 61 11.41 6.71 7.18
N GLY A 62 10.40 6.17 6.48
CA GLY A 62 10.13 4.73 6.42
C GLY A 62 9.62 4.14 7.74
N SER A 63 9.28 4.98 8.72
CA SER A 63 8.83 4.54 10.04
C SER A 63 7.42 3.96 9.97
N LEU A 64 7.23 2.79 10.58
CA LEU A 64 5.93 2.14 10.72
C LEU A 64 5.43 2.26 12.16
N THR A 65 4.35 3.02 12.36
CA THR A 65 3.73 3.26 13.67
C THR A 65 2.24 2.92 13.64
N GLY A 66 1.59 2.87 14.81
CA GLY A 66 0.17 2.51 14.94
C GLY A 66 -0.13 1.03 14.74
N ASP A 67 -1.41 0.69 14.68
CA ASP A 67 -1.95 -0.65 14.53
C ASP A 67 -3.22 -0.68 13.67
N ALA A 68 -3.49 -1.84 13.09
CA ALA A 68 -4.68 -2.09 12.28
C ALA A 68 -5.10 -3.55 12.43
N ALA A 69 -6.20 -3.78 13.15
CA ALA A 69 -6.68 -5.12 13.42
C ALA A 69 -6.93 -5.91 12.11
N GLY A 70 -6.38 -7.12 12.03
CA GLY A 70 -6.50 -7.98 10.85
C GLY A 70 -5.55 -7.63 9.69
N VAL A 71 -4.74 -6.57 9.80
CA VAL A 71 -3.75 -6.21 8.78
C VAL A 71 -2.39 -6.81 9.13
N SER A 72 -1.84 -7.64 8.25
CA SER A 72 -0.46 -8.12 8.39
C SER A 72 0.52 -6.98 8.16
N ARG A 73 1.23 -6.55 9.21
CA ARG A 73 2.29 -5.52 9.13
C ARG A 73 3.37 -5.88 8.10
N ALA A 74 3.76 -7.15 8.02
CA ALA A 74 4.75 -7.60 7.04
C ALA A 74 4.27 -7.47 5.59
N ALA A 75 3.01 -7.84 5.32
CA ALA A 75 2.42 -7.65 3.99
C ALA A 75 2.26 -6.17 3.66
N PHE A 76 1.76 -5.38 4.62
CA PHE A 76 1.60 -3.94 4.48
C PHE A 76 2.91 -3.22 4.14
N THR A 77 3.98 -3.49 4.88
CA THR A 77 5.30 -2.89 4.61
C THR A 77 5.80 -3.24 3.20
N LYS A 78 5.59 -4.48 2.75
CA LYS A 78 5.95 -4.93 1.41
C LYS A 78 5.18 -4.16 0.32
N ILE A 79 3.88 -3.97 0.50
CA ILE A 79 3.01 -3.23 -0.42
C ILE A 79 3.44 -1.76 -0.47
N ALA A 80 3.60 -1.13 0.69
CA ALA A 80 4.03 0.25 0.80
C ALA A 80 5.41 0.46 0.14
N ALA A 81 6.39 -0.38 0.44
CA ALA A 81 7.72 -0.31 -0.14
C ALA A 81 7.70 -0.42 -1.68
N ALA A 82 6.82 -1.26 -2.25
CA ALA A 82 6.67 -1.39 -3.70
C ALA A 82 6.15 -0.09 -4.34
N ILE A 83 5.16 0.55 -3.72
CA ILE A 83 4.63 1.85 -4.16
C ILE A 83 5.73 2.91 -4.09
N LEU A 84 6.40 3.02 -2.93
CA LEU A 84 7.44 4.03 -2.71
C LEU A 84 8.64 3.86 -3.62
N LYS A 85 9.08 2.62 -3.87
CA LYS A 85 10.14 2.33 -4.84
C LYS A 85 9.79 2.82 -6.24
N SER A 86 8.52 2.71 -6.64
CA SER A 86 8.06 3.23 -7.94
C SER A 86 8.05 4.76 -8.00
N ILE A 87 7.65 5.42 -6.91
CA ILE A 87 7.69 6.87 -6.77
C ILE A 87 9.13 7.38 -6.81
N LEU A 88 10.04 6.75 -6.07
CA LEU A 88 11.47 7.10 -6.09
C LEU A 88 12.08 6.95 -7.48
N LYS A 89 11.63 5.95 -8.26
CA LYS A 89 12.15 5.70 -9.61
C LYS A 89 11.60 6.68 -10.66
N SER A 90 10.31 7.03 -10.58
CA SER A 90 9.60 7.76 -11.64
C SER A 90 9.21 9.20 -11.27
N GLY A 91 9.33 9.57 -9.99
CA GLY A 91 8.83 10.83 -9.45
C GLY A 91 7.31 10.95 -9.39
N GLN A 92 6.56 9.89 -9.74
CA GLN A 92 5.11 9.90 -9.85
C GLN A 92 4.50 8.70 -9.10
N ALA A 93 3.26 8.86 -8.64
CA ALA A 93 2.49 7.76 -8.07
C ALA A 93 2.26 6.69 -9.16
N PRO A 94 2.59 5.40 -8.92
CA PRO A 94 2.44 4.37 -9.94
C PRO A 94 0.98 4.16 -10.34
N GLN A 95 0.72 3.88 -11.62
CA GLN A 95 -0.55 3.26 -12.04
C GLN A 95 -0.57 1.78 -11.65
N THR A 96 0.58 1.10 -11.74
CA THR A 96 0.78 -0.27 -11.30
C THR A 96 2.13 -0.45 -10.61
N ALA A 97 2.20 -1.36 -9.65
CA ALA A 97 3.43 -1.80 -9.02
C ALA A 97 3.39 -3.33 -8.86
N HIS A 98 4.51 -3.99 -9.12
CA HIS A 98 4.66 -5.43 -8.94
C HIS A 98 5.88 -5.68 -8.09
N THR A 99 5.76 -6.56 -7.10
CA THR A 99 6.93 -7.07 -6.37
C THR A 99 6.89 -8.58 -6.30
N TYR A 100 8.01 -9.20 -6.67
CA TYR A 100 8.27 -10.62 -6.47
C TYR A 100 8.93 -10.79 -5.11
N PHE A 101 8.33 -11.62 -4.24
CA PHE A 101 8.96 -12.04 -3.00
C PHE A 101 9.36 -13.50 -3.15
N GLY A 102 10.68 -13.72 -3.19
CA GLY A 102 11.34 -15.03 -3.15
C GLY A 102 11.74 -15.44 -1.75
#